data_AF-A0A4Q6E2C5-F1
#
_entry.id   AF-A0A4Q6E2C5-F1
#
_cell.length_a   1.000
_cell.length_b   1.000
_cell.length_c   1.000
_cell.angle_alpha   90.00
_cell.angle_beta   90.00
_cell.angle_gamma   90.00
#
_symmetry.space_group_name_H-M   'P 1'
#
loop_
_entity.id
_entity.type
_entity.pdbx_description
1 polymer ?
#
loop_
_entity_poly.entity_id
_entity_poly.type
_entity_poly.pdbx_seq_one_letter_code
_entity_poly.pdbx_strand_id
1 'polypeptide(L)'
;MKKPSRKAPPGYVNPHADDNLEELPRLQRTIGQLDGVKRMIEERRHCYEVIYQLRAIQSALKALEGKILENHVDHLLDEVINHSQSARFKEKRDDLMNVVKGKLLIAP
;
A
#
# COMPACT_ATOMS: atom_id res chain seq x y z
N MET A 1 -24.63 3.63 0.14
CA MET A 1 -23.41 3.19 -0.58
C MET A 1 -22.79 2.00 0.16
N LYS A 2 -22.67 0.81 -0.46
CA LYS A 2 -21.94 -0.33 0.15
C LYS A 2 -20.43 -0.03 0.07
N LYS A 3 -19.72 -0.12 1.20
CA LYS A 3 -18.25 -0.01 1.22
C LYS A 3 -17.66 -1.15 0.37
N PRO A 4 -16.63 -0.89 -0.47
CA PRO A 4 -16.01 -1.95 -1.25
C PRO A 4 -15.42 -3.02 -0.32
N SER A 5 -15.57 -4.30 -0.71
CA SER A 5 -14.99 -5.43 0.01
C SER A 5 -13.48 -5.28 0.07
N ARG A 6 -12.91 -5.27 1.28
CA ARG A 6 -11.46 -5.15 1.50
C ARG A 6 -10.69 -6.47 1.27
N LYS A 7 -11.37 -7.52 0.80
CA LYS A 7 -10.77 -8.84 0.56
C LYS A 7 -10.89 -9.18 -0.92
N ALA A 8 -9.78 -9.66 -1.47
CA ALA A 8 -9.74 -10.26 -2.79
C ALA A 8 -10.73 -11.44 -2.86
N PRO A 9 -11.35 -11.69 -4.03
CA PRO A 9 -12.30 -12.80 -4.20
C PRO A 9 -11.62 -14.16 -3.98
N PRO A 10 -12.37 -15.20 -3.55
CA PRO A 10 -11.83 -16.55 -3.39
C PRO A 10 -11.22 -17.05 -4.70
N GLY A 11 -9.97 -17.53 -4.65
CA GLY A 11 -9.23 -17.99 -5.84
C GLY A 11 -8.46 -16.90 -6.58
N TYR A 12 -8.44 -15.66 -6.09
CA TYR A 12 -7.58 -14.61 -6.63
C TYR A 12 -6.11 -14.95 -6.43
N VAL A 13 -5.40 -15.20 -7.53
CA VAL A 13 -3.95 -15.28 -7.58
C VAL A 13 -3.46 -13.94 -8.08
N ASN A 14 -2.58 -13.26 -7.31
CA ASN A 14 -1.95 -12.04 -7.79
C ASN A 14 -0.98 -12.43 -8.93
N PRO A 15 -1.28 -12.11 -10.20
CA PRO A 15 -0.42 -12.49 -11.32
C PRO A 15 0.94 -11.78 -11.26
N HIS A 16 0.99 -10.69 -10.48
CA HIS A 16 2.10 -9.75 -10.31
C HIS A 16 2.60 -9.79 -8.86
N ALA A 17 2.57 -10.99 -8.25
CA ALA A 17 3.02 -11.20 -6.87
C ALA A 17 4.51 -10.91 -6.72
N ASP A 18 5.29 -11.26 -7.74
CA ASP A 18 6.74 -11.15 -7.74
C ASP A 18 7.21 -9.68 -7.80
N ASP A 19 6.47 -8.80 -8.49
CA ASP A 19 6.81 -7.38 -8.63
C ASP A 19 6.69 -6.59 -7.31
N ASN A 20 5.96 -7.13 -6.33
CA ASN A 20 5.89 -6.55 -4.99
C ASN A 20 7.01 -7.05 -4.06
N LEU A 21 7.74 -8.10 -4.44
CA LEU A 21 8.83 -8.64 -3.64
C LEU A 21 10.00 -7.66 -3.54
N GLU A 22 10.22 -6.82 -4.56
CA GLU A 22 11.24 -5.77 -4.56
C GLU A 22 11.07 -4.73 -3.45
N GLU A 23 9.84 -4.63 -2.92
CA GLU A 23 9.49 -3.68 -1.87
C GLU A 23 9.65 -4.27 -0.45
N LEU A 24 9.93 -5.59 -0.32
CA LEU A 24 10.22 -6.24 0.97
C LEU A 24 11.34 -5.55 1.77
N PRO A 25 12.46 -5.09 1.19
CA PRO A 25 13.47 -4.36 1.94
C PRO A 25 12.97 -3.05 2.55
N ARG A 26 11.99 -2.36 1.94
CA ARG A 26 11.37 -1.16 2.52
C ARG A 26 10.46 -1.53 3.68
N LEU A 27 9.64 -2.56 3.51
CA LEU A 27 8.80 -3.08 4.58
C LEU A 27 9.63 -3.52 5.79
N GLN A 28 10.73 -4.26 5.57
CA GLN A 28 11.60 -4.72 6.64
C GLN A 28 12.24 -3.55 7.42
N ARG A 29 12.60 -2.47 6.73
CA ARG A 29 13.07 -1.24 7.39
C ARG A 29 11.99 -0.63 8.28
N THR A 30 10.73 -0.57 7.82
CA THR A 30 9.62 -0.05 8.62
C THR A 30 9.32 -0.92 9.84
N ILE A 31 9.43 -2.25 9.72
CA ILE A 31 9.34 -3.17 10.87
C ILE A 31 10.43 -2.84 11.90
N GLY A 32 11.68 -2.68 11.47
CA GLY A 32 12.78 -2.29 12.37
C GLY A 32 12.57 -0.93 13.04
N GLN A 33 11.95 0.03 12.34
CA GLN A 33 11.57 1.32 12.93
C GLN A 33 10.49 1.16 14.00
N LEU A 34 9.48 0.30 13.78
CA LEU A 34 8.45 -0.01 14.78
C LEU A 34 9.04 -0.69 16.02
N ASP A 35 9.98 -1.62 15.83
CA ASP A 35 10.73 -2.22 16.94
C ASP A 35 11.59 -1.18 17.69
N GLY A 36 12.09 -0.17 16.98
CA GLY A 36 12.73 1.00 17.58
C GLY A 36 11.76 1.77 18.46
N VAL A 37 10.57 2.10 17.97
CA VAL A 37 9.52 2.79 18.74
C VAL A 37 9.14 2.00 20.00
N LYS A 38 8.98 0.68 19.89
CA LYS A 38 8.72 -0.19 21.04
C LYS A 38 9.80 0.01 22.13
N ARG A 39 11.08 -0.05 21.77
CA ARG A 39 12.20 0.19 22.69
C ARG A 39 12.17 1.60 23.30
N MET A 40 11.89 2.62 22.49
CA MET A 40 11.77 4.01 22.99
C MET A 40 10.71 4.14 24.09
N ILE A 41 9.60 3.39 23.97
CA ILE A 41 8.52 3.36 24.98
C ILE A 41 8.99 2.62 26.24
N GLU A 42 9.63 1.45 26.08
CA GLU A 42 10.19 0.67 27.19
C GLU A 42 11.23 1.47 27.99
N GLU A 43 12.06 2.25 27.29
CA GLU A 43 13.06 3.17 27.83
C GLU A 43 12.47 4.46 28.41
N ARG A 44 11.14 4.65 28.33
CA ARG A 44 10.42 5.86 28.81
C ARG A 44 10.96 7.15 28.21
N ARG A 45 11.33 7.12 26.91
CA ARG A 45 11.77 8.31 26.19
C ARG A 45 10.67 9.37 26.12
N HIS A 46 11.08 10.60 25.84
CA HIS A 46 10.19 11.73 25.80
C HIS A 46 9.10 11.56 24.71
N CYS A 47 7.84 11.81 25.06
CA CYS A 47 6.69 11.55 24.19
C CYS A 47 6.82 12.19 22.81
N TYR A 48 7.41 13.39 22.73
CA TYR A 48 7.65 14.09 21.47
C TYR A 48 8.54 13.28 20.50
N GLU A 49 9.57 12.60 21.00
CA GLU A 49 10.47 11.79 20.17
C GLU A 49 9.76 10.56 19.62
N VAL A 50 8.94 9.90 20.46
CA VAL A 50 8.12 8.75 20.07
C VAL A 50 7.12 9.15 18.98
N ILE A 51 6.43 10.29 19.15
CA ILE A 51 5.50 10.83 18.16
C ILE A 51 6.21 11.15 16.84
N TYR A 52 7.40 11.75 16.91
CA TYR A 52 8.19 12.07 15.72
C TYR A 52 8.59 10.80 14.95
N GLN A 53 9.03 9.77 15.66
CA GLN A 53 9.39 8.50 15.04
C GLN A 53 8.18 7.78 14.42
N LEU A 54 7.02 7.82 15.08
CA LEU A 54 5.78 7.30 14.52
C LEU A 54 5.37 8.03 13.23
N ARG A 55 5.55 9.35 13.16
CA ARG A 55 5.30 10.12 11.93
C ARG A 55 6.26 9.75 10.81
N ALA A 56 7.53 9.51 11.12
CA ALA A 56 8.51 9.03 10.15
C ALA A 56 8.10 7.66 9.57
N ILE A 57 7.62 6.74 10.43
CA ILE A 57 7.08 5.44 10.03
C ILE A 57 5.87 5.59 9.12
N GLN A 58 4.92 6.46 9.46
CA GLN A 58 3.74 6.73 8.62
C GLN A 58 4.14 7.23 7.23
N SER A 59 5.12 8.13 7.13
CA SER A 59 5.64 8.60 5.85
C SER A 59 6.30 7.49 5.04
N ALA A 60 7.06 6.60 5.68
CA ALA A 60 7.66 5.44 5.02
C ALA A 60 6.60 4.47 4.49
N LEU A 61 5.54 4.20 5.28
CA LEU A 61 4.41 3.36 4.85
C LEU A 61 3.66 3.99 3.66
N LYS A 62 3.44 5.30 3.67
CA LYS A 62 2.82 6.01 2.53
C LYS A 62 3.64 5.88 1.26
N ALA A 63 4.97 5.96 1.37
CA ALA A 63 5.86 5.78 0.22
C ALA A 63 5.81 4.34 -0.32
N LEU A 64 5.83 3.34 0.55
CA LEU A 64 5.68 1.92 0.18
C LEU A 64 4.33 1.64 -0.48
N GLU A 65 3.23 2.16 0.09
CA GLU A 65 1.90 2.09 -0.50
C GLU A 65 1.83 2.80 -1.86
N GLY A 66 2.60 3.88 -2.04
CA GLY A 66 2.78 4.55 -3.33
C GLY A 66 3.37 3.62 -4.39
N LYS A 67 4.45 2.92 -4.03
CA LYS A 67 5.15 2.02 -4.95
C LYS A 67 4.35 0.78 -5.34
N ILE A 68 3.70 0.14 -4.37
CA ILE A 68 2.80 -0.98 -4.65
C ILE A 68 1.65 -0.55 -5.57
N LEU A 69 1.12 0.67 -5.38
CA LEU A 69 0.08 1.22 -6.24
C LEU A 69 0.58 1.51 -7.67
N GLU A 70 1.78 2.06 -7.81
CA GLU A 70 2.43 2.32 -9.10
C GLU A 70 2.59 1.02 -9.88
N ASN A 71 3.17 -0.02 -9.27
CA ASN A 71 3.30 -1.34 -9.90
C ASN A 71 1.93 -1.88 -10.32
N HIS A 72 0.91 -1.77 -9.46
CA HIS A 72 -0.44 -2.18 -9.83
C HIS A 72 -0.95 -1.44 -11.07
N VAL A 73 -0.78 -0.12 -11.15
CA VAL A 73 -1.20 0.70 -12.31
C VAL A 73 -0.48 0.26 -13.58
N ASP A 74 0.82 0.05 -13.53
CA ASP A 74 1.62 -0.33 -14.71
C ASP A 74 1.12 -1.66 -15.29
N HIS A 75 0.84 -2.66 -14.45
CA HIS A 75 0.24 -3.91 -14.90
C HIS A 75 -1.20 -3.75 -15.42
N LEU A 76 -1.98 -2.82 -14.86
CA LEU A 76 -3.29 -2.50 -15.41
C LEU A 76 -3.16 -1.96 -16.84
N LEU A 77 -2.21 -1.06 -17.08
CA LEU A 77 -1.98 -0.46 -18.40
C LEU A 77 -1.43 -1.47 -19.41
N ASP A 78 -0.47 -2.31 -19.03
CA ASP A 78 0.09 -3.36 -19.89
C ASP A 78 -0.98 -4.35 -20.36
N GLU A 79 -1.88 -4.78 -19.47
CA GLU A 79 -2.96 -5.68 -19.87
C GLU A 79 -3.98 -5.01 -20.81
N VAL A 80 -4.13 -3.68 -20.73
CA VAL A 80 -5.10 -2.90 -21.54
C VAL A 80 -4.55 -2.60 -22.94
N ILE A 81 -3.26 -2.27 -23.04
CA ILE A 81 -2.60 -2.06 -24.33
C ILE A 81 -2.53 -3.37 -25.12
N ASN A 82 -2.31 -4.49 -24.44
CA ASN A 82 -2.17 -5.81 -25.07
C ASN A 82 -3.52 -6.52 -25.33
N HIS A 83 -4.61 -6.12 -24.68
CA HIS A 83 -5.95 -6.67 -24.92
C HIS A 83 -7.01 -5.58 -25.08
N SER A 84 -7.52 -5.43 -26.31
CA SER A 84 -8.56 -4.46 -26.70
C SER A 84 -9.97 -4.78 -26.16
N GLN A 85 -10.11 -5.04 -24.86
CA GLN A 85 -11.39 -5.43 -24.24
C GLN A 85 -11.85 -4.40 -23.18
N SER A 86 -12.83 -3.57 -23.55
CA SER A 86 -13.33 -2.43 -22.77
C SER A 86 -13.98 -2.78 -21.42
N ALA A 87 -14.52 -4.00 -21.27
CA ALA A 87 -15.15 -4.44 -20.01
C ALA A 87 -14.11 -4.72 -18.90
N ARG A 88 -12.99 -5.38 -19.25
CA ARG A 88 -11.90 -5.70 -18.32
C ARG A 88 -11.16 -4.43 -17.84
N PHE A 89 -11.06 -3.42 -18.72
CA PHE A 89 -10.55 -2.10 -18.38
C PHE A 89 -11.39 -1.42 -17.28
N LYS A 90 -12.71 -1.50 -17.37
CA LYS A 90 -13.62 -0.81 -16.44
C LYS A 90 -13.49 -1.36 -15.01
N GLU A 91 -13.37 -2.68 -14.87
CA GLU A 91 -13.16 -3.36 -13.59
C GLU A 91 -11.82 -2.97 -12.95
N LYS A 92 -10.73 -3.09 -13.72
CA LYS A 92 -9.37 -2.72 -13.29
C LYS A 92 -9.24 -1.25 -12.88
N ARG A 93 -9.85 -0.35 -13.67
CA ARG A 93 -9.93 1.08 -13.33
C ARG A 93 -10.69 1.30 -12.03
N ASP A 94 -11.79 0.59 -11.80
CA ASP A 94 -12.59 0.75 -10.59
C ASP A 94 -11.82 0.26 -9.35
N ASP A 95 -11.01 -0.81 -9.47
CA ASP A 95 -10.09 -1.26 -8.42
C ASP A 95 -9.01 -0.23 -8.09
N LEU A 96 -8.37 0.35 -9.11
CA LEU A 96 -7.41 1.45 -8.94
C LEU A 96 -8.07 2.64 -8.22
N MET A 97 -9.27 3.03 -8.67
CA MET A 97 -10.01 4.11 -8.05
C MET A 97 -10.38 3.79 -6.60
N ASN A 98 -10.58 2.53 -6.22
CA ASN A 98 -10.84 2.15 -4.84
C ASN A 98 -9.59 2.28 -3.95
N VAL A 99 -8.40 1.96 -4.47
CA VAL A 99 -7.13 2.17 -3.74
C VAL A 99 -6.83 3.66 -3.58
N VAL A 100 -6.97 4.45 -4.65
CA VAL A 100 -6.79 5.92 -4.61
C VAL A 100 -7.82 6.60 -3.72
N LYS A 101 -9.10 6.19 -3.76
CA LYS A 101 -10.14 6.69 -2.85
C LYS A 101 -9.89 6.28 -1.40
N GLY A 102 -9.27 5.11 -1.17
CA GLY A 102 -8.80 4.67 0.14
C GLY A 102 -7.76 5.64 0.73
N LYS A 103 -6.81 6.11 -0.10
CA LYS A 103 -5.86 7.18 0.27
C LYS A 103 -6.52 8.53 0.56
N LEU A 104 -7.64 8.86 -0.10
CA LEU A 104 -8.39 10.11 0.16
C LEU A 104 -9.15 10.14 1.50
N LEU A 105 -9.41 8.99 2.12
CA LEU A 105 -10.10 8.90 3.42
C LEU A 105 -9.15 8.95 4.62
N ILE A 106 -7.83 9.04 4.37
CA ILE A 106 -6.78 9.18 5.39
C ILE A 106 -5.90 10.41 5.05
N ALA A 107 -6.53 11.49 4.58
CA ALA A 107 -5.98 12.83 4.76
C ALA A 107 -6.38 13.31 6.17
N PRO A 108 -5.52 14.08 6.88
CA PRO A 108 -5.73 14.46 8.27
C PRO A 108 -7.08 15.14 8.53
#